data_AF-A0A7S3NKD4-F1
#
_entry.id   AF-A0A7S3NKD4-F1
#
_cell.length_a   1.000
_cell.length_b   1.000
_cell.length_c   1.000
_cell.angle_alpha   90.00
_cell.angle_beta   90.00
_cell.angle_gamma   90.00
#
_symmetry.space_group_name_H-M   'P 1'
#
loop_
_entity.id
_entity.type
_entity.pdbx_description
1 polymer ?
#
loop_
_entity_poly.entity_id
_entity_poly.type
_entity_poly.pdbx_seq_one_letter_code
_entity_poly.pdbx_strand_id
1 'polypeptide(L)'
;MSFRVRGDADRRIKSRLEKRGAFGAVLNKKVDMSKIDLKVIENWVKERITQLLGFEDEVVIGLVTNVLQQTTDAYTGHPIKVDAKELQVQLTGFLAKDAGPFVSELWALLIDAQDAPYGIPRVFVERKKRELLPVTTEIVQEKRSPNPEEDSCKKKRQCRWDTQDASPAPQKQDDKIVVRHILIKHAESRRPSSWREKCITLSRVDAYSELETIRKKLLVASNLEEALSSYATQRSDCPSAVKGGLIAAFRRGDLDRTFEQAAFSLRPGVLSHIIDSPSGLHLIL
;
A
#
# COMPACT_ATOMS: atom_id res chain seq x y z
N MET A 1 38.11 14.98 -12.35
CA MET A 1 37.84 15.28 -13.78
C MET A 1 36.75 14.35 -14.28
N SER A 2 35.48 14.78 -14.25
CA SER A 2 34.35 13.93 -14.63
C SER A 2 34.11 14.02 -16.14
N PHE A 3 34.82 13.19 -16.90
CA PHE A 3 34.60 13.00 -18.33
C PHE A 3 33.44 12.02 -18.54
N ARG A 4 32.19 12.48 -18.37
CA ARG A 4 31.11 11.92 -19.19
C ARG A 4 31.29 12.48 -20.59
N VAL A 5 31.96 11.72 -21.46
CA VAL A 5 31.97 11.98 -22.90
C VAL A 5 30.53 11.83 -23.39
N ARG A 6 29.75 12.92 -23.32
CA ARG A 6 28.45 13.02 -23.98
C ARG A 6 28.69 12.76 -25.46
N GLY A 7 28.23 11.62 -25.97
CA GLY A 7 28.53 11.18 -27.32
C GLY A 7 27.99 12.16 -28.35
N ASP A 8 28.70 12.35 -29.46
CA ASP A 8 28.21 13.19 -30.56
C ASP A 8 26.88 12.71 -31.14
N ALA A 9 26.55 11.43 -30.94
CA ALA A 9 25.25 10.86 -31.26
C ALA A 9 24.10 11.53 -30.50
N ASP A 10 24.24 11.73 -29.19
CA ASP A 10 23.21 12.32 -28.34
C ASP A 10 22.97 13.80 -28.70
N ARG A 11 24.04 14.54 -29.03
CA ARG A 11 23.94 15.92 -29.52
C ARG A 11 23.21 16.01 -30.87
N ARG A 12 23.46 15.06 -31.77
CA ARG A 12 22.77 14.97 -33.07
C ARG A 12 21.29 14.62 -32.91
N ILE A 13 20.96 13.72 -31.98
CA ILE A 13 19.57 13.35 -31.69
C ILE A 13 18.83 14.53 -31.05
N LYS A 14 19.43 15.19 -30.06
CA LYS A 14 18.88 16.38 -29.42
C LYS A 14 18.54 17.48 -30.41
N SER A 15 19.50 17.87 -31.25
CA SER A 15 19.25 18.91 -32.28
C SER A 15 18.19 18.51 -33.31
N ARG A 16 18.08 17.21 -33.65
CA ARG A 16 16.99 16.70 -34.50
C ARG A 16 15.63 16.77 -33.82
N LEU A 17 15.55 16.43 -32.53
CA LEU A 17 14.32 16.52 -31.74
C LEU A 17 13.89 17.97 -31.50
N GLU A 18 14.85 18.89 -31.29
CA GLU A 18 14.59 20.32 -31.12
C GLU A 18 14.00 20.92 -32.41
N LYS A 19 14.60 20.59 -33.57
CA LYS A 19 14.08 21.00 -34.88
C LYS A 19 12.70 20.43 -35.20
N ARG A 20 12.37 19.25 -34.65
CA ARG A 20 11.06 18.58 -34.84
C ARG A 20 9.99 19.04 -33.85
N GLY A 21 10.33 19.85 -32.84
CA GLY A 21 9.38 20.24 -31.79
C GLY A 21 8.89 19.06 -30.95
N ALA A 22 9.67 17.97 -30.87
CA ALA A 22 9.27 16.73 -30.20
C ALA A 22 9.42 16.78 -28.66
N PHE A 23 9.74 17.95 -28.11
CA PHE A 23 9.79 18.19 -26.67
C PHE A 23 8.45 18.77 -26.20
N GLY A 24 7.71 18.03 -25.39
CA GLY A 24 6.49 18.54 -24.76
C GLY A 24 6.76 19.76 -23.87
N ALA A 25 5.81 20.70 -23.82
CA ALA A 25 5.92 21.92 -23.01
C ALA A 25 6.16 21.64 -21.51
N VAL A 26 5.72 20.46 -21.04
CA VAL A 26 5.87 19.97 -19.67
C VAL A 26 7.35 19.84 -19.28
N LEU A 27 8.23 19.54 -20.23
CA LEU A 27 9.66 19.27 -20.02
C LEU A 27 10.49 20.53 -19.67
N ASN A 28 9.91 21.72 -19.78
CA ASN A 28 10.59 22.97 -19.44
C ASN A 28 10.44 23.33 -17.94
N LYS A 29 9.51 22.70 -17.22
CA LYS A 29 9.34 22.90 -15.78
C LYS A 29 10.44 22.17 -15.02
N LYS A 30 11.05 22.87 -14.06
CA LYS A 30 12.10 22.33 -13.18
C LYS A 30 11.45 21.50 -12.08
N VAL A 31 12.04 20.33 -11.80
CA VAL A 31 11.55 19.42 -10.77
C VAL A 31 12.62 19.20 -9.71
N ASP A 32 12.24 19.32 -8.44
CA ASP A 32 13.09 19.03 -7.29
C ASP A 32 12.90 17.56 -6.85
N MET A 33 13.87 16.70 -7.16
CA MET A 33 13.76 15.26 -6.87
C MET A 33 13.80 14.92 -5.37
N SER A 34 14.35 15.78 -4.51
CA SER A 34 14.42 15.53 -3.05
C SER A 34 13.06 15.57 -2.35
N LYS A 35 12.04 16.14 -2.99
CA LYS A 35 10.68 16.27 -2.44
C LYS A 35 9.77 15.12 -2.85
N ILE A 36 10.26 14.19 -3.66
CA ILE A 36 9.47 13.17 -4.35
C ILE A 36 9.83 11.79 -3.81
N ASP A 37 8.83 10.93 -3.57
CA ASP A 37 9.08 9.53 -3.25
C ASP A 37 9.40 8.75 -4.53
N LEU A 38 10.69 8.49 -4.73
CA LEU A 38 11.20 7.77 -5.91
C LEU A 38 10.64 6.35 -6.01
N LYS A 39 10.29 5.70 -4.89
CA LYS A 39 9.83 4.31 -4.89
C LYS A 39 8.51 4.13 -5.65
N VAL A 40 7.61 5.10 -5.55
CA VAL A 40 6.33 5.09 -6.28
C VAL A 40 6.56 5.28 -7.78
N ILE A 41 7.48 6.18 -8.14
CA ILE A 41 7.84 6.45 -9.52
C ILE A 41 8.54 5.26 -10.16
N GLU A 42 9.44 4.57 -9.43
CA GLU A 42 10.10 3.35 -9.88
C GLU A 42 9.09 2.26 -10.27
N ASN A 43 8.10 2.02 -9.42
CA ASN A 43 7.05 1.04 -9.72
C ASN A 43 6.23 1.44 -10.95
N TRP A 44 5.89 2.74 -11.08
CA TRP A 44 5.18 3.22 -12.26
C TRP A 44 6.00 3.09 -13.55
N VAL A 45 7.29 3.41 -13.50
CA VAL A 45 8.21 3.26 -14.64
C VAL A 45 8.25 1.80 -15.09
N LYS A 46 8.32 0.84 -14.16
CA LYS A 46 8.25 -0.59 -14.46
C LYS A 46 6.95 -0.95 -15.17
N GLU A 47 5.80 -0.63 -14.58
CA GLU A 47 4.49 -0.90 -15.20
C GLU A 47 4.38 -0.29 -16.60
N ARG A 48 4.85 0.96 -16.77
CA ARG A 48 4.72 1.68 -18.03
C ARG A 48 5.66 1.15 -19.12
N ILE A 49 6.89 0.77 -18.77
CA ILE A 49 7.82 0.13 -19.73
C ILE A 49 7.27 -1.22 -20.17
N THR A 50 6.75 -2.03 -19.25
CA THR A 50 6.12 -3.32 -19.59
C THR A 50 4.92 -3.15 -20.51
N GLN A 51 4.13 -2.07 -20.35
CA GLN A 51 3.04 -1.75 -21.27
C GLN A 51 3.51 -1.37 -22.68
N LEU A 52 4.65 -0.68 -22.80
CA LEU A 52 5.17 -0.21 -24.09
C LEU A 52 5.88 -1.31 -24.87
N LEU A 53 6.71 -2.11 -24.19
CA LEU A 53 7.54 -3.14 -24.82
C LEU A 53 6.89 -4.53 -24.79
N GLY A 54 5.90 -4.75 -23.93
CA GLY A 54 5.28 -6.06 -23.70
C GLY A 54 6.11 -7.00 -22.81
N PHE A 55 7.26 -6.53 -22.31
CA PHE A 55 8.13 -7.25 -21.38
C PHE A 55 8.84 -6.26 -20.43
N GLU A 56 9.31 -6.79 -19.30
CA GLU A 56 10.10 -6.03 -18.34
C GLU A 56 11.56 -5.92 -18.82
N ASP A 57 11.94 -4.75 -19.35
CA ASP A 57 13.32 -4.45 -19.73
C ASP A 57 14.08 -3.78 -18.57
N GLU A 58 14.78 -4.60 -17.79
CA GLU A 58 15.60 -4.15 -16.66
C GLU A 58 16.69 -3.15 -17.03
N VAL A 59 17.16 -3.14 -18.30
CA VAL A 59 18.18 -2.19 -18.76
C VAL A 59 17.57 -0.81 -18.90
N VAL A 60 16.39 -0.70 -19.51
CA VAL A 60 15.68 0.58 -19.67
C VAL A 60 15.16 1.08 -18.33
N ILE A 61 14.59 0.19 -17.51
CA ILE A 61 14.17 0.52 -16.14
C ILE A 61 15.37 1.05 -15.36
N GLY A 62 16.49 0.32 -15.36
CA GLY A 62 17.73 0.69 -14.70
C GLY A 62 18.29 2.03 -15.18
N LEU A 63 18.20 2.33 -16.48
CA LEU A 63 18.61 3.64 -17.00
C LEU A 63 17.76 4.78 -16.43
N VAL A 64 16.44 4.63 -16.44
CA VAL A 64 15.52 5.66 -15.90
C VAL A 64 15.72 5.83 -14.41
N THR A 65 15.74 4.75 -13.63
CA THR A 65 15.92 4.81 -12.18
C THR A 65 17.27 5.41 -11.82
N ASN A 66 18.34 5.05 -12.55
CA ASN A 66 19.66 5.63 -12.35
C ASN A 66 19.69 7.14 -12.65
N VAL A 67 19.01 7.61 -13.71
CA VAL A 67 18.90 9.06 -13.99
C VAL A 67 18.11 9.78 -12.90
N LEU A 68 17.06 9.16 -12.36
CA LEU A 68 16.25 9.72 -11.28
C LEU A 68 16.93 9.65 -9.91
N GLN A 69 17.81 8.68 -9.67
CA GLN A 69 18.53 8.49 -8.41
C GLN A 69 19.85 9.27 -8.36
N GLN A 70 20.49 9.55 -9.50
CA GLN A 70 21.67 10.42 -9.63
C GLN A 70 21.34 11.90 -9.40
N THR A 71 20.68 12.20 -8.28
CA THR A 71 20.33 13.55 -7.83
C THR A 71 21.49 14.24 -7.14
N THR A 72 22.56 13.51 -6.81
CA THR A 72 23.76 14.02 -6.15
C THR A 72 25.01 13.55 -6.88
N ASP A 73 25.92 14.48 -7.13
CA ASP A 73 27.25 14.17 -7.65
C ASP A 73 28.08 13.51 -6.56
N ALA A 74 28.49 12.26 -6.79
CA ALA A 74 29.28 11.48 -5.85
C ALA A 74 30.62 12.13 -5.47
N TYR A 75 31.12 13.08 -6.26
CA TYR A 75 32.41 13.72 -6.04
C TYR A 75 32.31 15.14 -5.48
N THR A 76 31.26 15.89 -5.83
CA THR A 76 31.10 17.29 -5.42
C THR A 76 30.01 17.49 -4.37
N GLY A 77 29.17 16.48 -4.12
CA GLY A 77 28.04 16.58 -3.19
C GLY A 77 26.95 17.55 -3.64
N HIS A 78 27.10 18.17 -4.83
CA HIS A 78 26.12 19.10 -5.36
C HIS A 78 24.93 18.37 -5.96
N PRO A 79 23.71 18.93 -5.83
CA PRO A 79 22.55 18.37 -6.47
C PRO A 79 22.72 18.43 -7.99
N ILE A 80 22.73 17.27 -8.64
CA ILE A 80 22.71 17.17 -10.10
C ILE A 80 21.30 17.50 -10.55
N LYS A 81 21.22 18.54 -11.37
CA LYS A 81 19.96 18.92 -12.00
C LYS A 81 19.62 17.91 -13.10
N VAL A 82 18.51 17.20 -12.92
CA VAL A 82 18.00 16.26 -13.92
C VAL A 82 17.35 17.07 -15.04
N ASP A 83 17.87 16.95 -16.26
CA ASP A 83 17.31 17.60 -17.45
C ASP A 83 16.42 16.61 -18.23
N ALA A 84 15.12 16.89 -18.29
CA ALA A 84 14.13 16.04 -18.95
C ALA A 84 14.43 15.76 -20.43
N LYS A 85 14.99 16.77 -21.12
CA LYS A 85 15.38 16.66 -22.53
C LYS A 85 16.50 15.65 -22.75
N GLU A 86 17.42 15.56 -21.79
CA GLU A 86 18.53 14.61 -21.85
C GLU A 86 18.03 13.19 -21.64
N LEU A 87 17.12 12.99 -20.68
CA LEU A 87 16.45 11.72 -20.44
C LEU A 87 15.71 11.24 -21.70
N GLN A 88 15.00 12.13 -22.39
CA GLN A 88 14.32 11.79 -23.65
C GLN A 88 15.29 11.36 -24.74
N VAL A 89 16.43 12.03 -24.89
CA VAL A 89 17.45 11.67 -25.89
C VAL A 89 17.99 10.27 -25.62
N GLN A 90 18.33 9.97 -24.36
CA GLN A 90 18.85 8.66 -23.96
C GLN A 90 17.81 7.55 -24.18
N LEU A 91 16.56 7.78 -23.80
CA LEU A 91 15.48 6.83 -23.99
C LEU A 91 15.06 6.65 -25.44
N THR A 92 15.26 7.66 -26.29
CA THR A 92 15.00 7.54 -27.74
C THR A 92 15.87 6.45 -28.37
N GLY A 93 17.05 6.14 -27.80
CA GLY A 93 17.88 5.02 -28.24
C GLY A 93 17.26 3.64 -28.02
N PHE A 94 16.33 3.50 -27.05
CA PHE A 94 15.69 2.24 -26.67
C PHE A 94 14.23 2.17 -27.11
N LEU A 95 13.45 3.21 -26.78
CA LEU A 95 12.00 3.29 -26.99
C LEU A 95 11.62 3.97 -28.31
N ALA A 96 12.59 4.51 -29.06
CA ALA A 96 12.40 5.16 -30.35
C ALA A 96 11.25 6.18 -30.36
N LYS A 97 10.13 5.83 -31.00
CA LYS A 97 8.93 6.67 -31.16
C LYS A 97 8.13 6.87 -29.86
N ASP A 98 8.22 5.91 -28.94
CA ASP A 98 7.45 5.92 -27.68
C ASP A 98 8.17 6.69 -26.56
N ALA A 99 9.44 7.06 -26.78
CA ALA A 99 10.24 7.83 -25.82
C ALA A 99 9.65 9.22 -25.50
N GLY A 100 9.10 9.91 -26.49
CA GLY A 100 8.52 11.25 -26.30
C GLY A 100 7.28 11.26 -25.40
N PRO A 101 6.25 10.45 -25.71
CA PRO A 101 5.08 10.29 -24.86
C PRO A 101 5.44 9.82 -23.45
N PHE A 102 6.30 8.80 -23.34
CA PHE A 102 6.74 8.24 -22.06
C PHE A 102 7.36 9.31 -21.14
N VAL A 103 8.33 10.08 -21.65
CA VAL A 103 9.01 11.10 -20.82
C VAL A 103 8.07 12.23 -20.46
N SER A 104 7.15 12.60 -21.35
CA SER A 104 6.16 13.65 -21.06
C SER A 104 5.22 13.24 -19.94
N GLU A 105 4.76 11.99 -19.92
CA GLU A 105 3.95 11.42 -18.84
C GLU A 105 4.72 11.32 -17.53
N LEU A 106 5.95 10.80 -17.58
CA LEU A 106 6.83 10.71 -16.40
C LEU A 106 7.06 12.10 -15.79
N TRP A 107 7.35 13.11 -16.62
CA TRP A 107 7.62 14.46 -16.13
C TRP A 107 6.36 15.13 -15.56
N ALA A 108 5.18 14.86 -16.15
CA ALA A 108 3.91 15.32 -15.60
C ALA A 108 3.66 14.74 -14.20
N LEU A 109 3.89 13.44 -14.02
CA LEU A 109 3.76 12.79 -12.71
C LEU A 109 4.72 13.36 -11.67
N LEU A 110 5.96 13.66 -12.08
CA LEU A 110 6.95 14.26 -11.18
C LEU A 110 6.56 15.68 -10.75
N ILE A 111 5.97 16.47 -11.64
CA ILE A 111 5.43 17.80 -11.31
C ILE A 111 4.25 17.66 -10.33
N ASP A 112 3.33 16.74 -10.59
CA ASP A 112 2.20 16.47 -9.69
C ASP A 112 2.66 15.97 -8.32
N ALA A 113 3.74 15.19 -8.27
CA ALA A 113 4.38 14.75 -7.03
C ALA A 113 4.92 15.93 -6.22
N GLN A 114 5.56 16.88 -6.90
CA GLN A 114 6.16 18.05 -6.28
C GLN A 114 5.11 18.99 -5.68
N ASP A 115 3.94 19.11 -6.31
CA ASP A 115 2.84 19.96 -5.83
C ASP A 115 1.98 19.27 -4.75
N ALA A 116 2.15 17.97 -4.53
CA ALA A 116 1.40 17.21 -3.54
C ALA A 116 2.08 17.18 -2.16
N PRO A 117 1.32 17.28 -1.05
CA PRO A 117 1.86 17.04 0.27
C PRO A 117 2.34 15.58 0.35
N TYR A 118 3.55 15.35 0.86
CA TYR A 118 4.22 14.04 0.98
C TYR A 118 4.86 13.46 -0.30
N GLY A 119 4.94 14.21 -1.41
CA GLY A 119 5.72 13.78 -2.58
C GLY A 119 5.12 12.63 -3.39
N ILE A 120 3.81 12.35 -3.20
CA ILE A 120 3.05 11.31 -3.89
C ILE A 120 2.15 11.97 -4.94
N PRO A 121 2.32 11.68 -6.24
CA PRO A 121 1.47 12.25 -7.28
C PRO A 121 -0.01 11.92 -7.05
N ARG A 122 -0.89 12.92 -7.27
CA ARG A 122 -2.35 12.78 -7.06
C ARG A 122 -2.96 11.63 -7.86
N VAL A 123 -2.42 11.34 -9.04
CA VAL A 123 -2.83 10.20 -9.88
C VAL A 123 -2.74 8.88 -9.13
N PHE A 124 -1.73 8.68 -8.27
CA PHE A 124 -1.61 7.46 -7.47
C PHE A 124 -2.57 7.43 -6.29
N VAL A 125 -2.80 8.59 -5.64
CA VAL A 125 -3.81 8.71 -4.58
C VAL A 125 -5.19 8.38 -5.13
N GLU A 126 -5.52 8.89 -6.31
CA GLU A 126 -6.80 8.63 -6.99
C GLU A 126 -6.90 7.19 -7.49
N ARG A 127 -5.84 6.62 -8.07
CA ARG A 127 -5.80 5.21 -8.51
C ARG A 127 -5.97 4.26 -7.32
N LYS A 128 -5.24 4.51 -6.21
CA LYS A 128 -5.44 3.79 -4.94
C LYS A 128 -6.84 3.99 -4.36
N LYS A 129 -7.37 5.22 -4.39
CA LYS A 129 -8.73 5.52 -3.92
C LYS A 129 -9.80 4.84 -4.76
N ARG A 130 -9.55 4.65 -6.06
CA ARG A 130 -10.43 3.96 -7.01
C ARG A 130 -10.33 2.44 -6.91
N GLU A 131 -9.17 1.91 -6.51
CA GLU A 131 -8.98 0.50 -6.16
C GLU A 131 -9.53 0.14 -4.77
N LEU A 132 -9.69 1.14 -3.88
CA LEU A 132 -10.11 0.96 -2.49
C LEU A 132 -11.56 1.32 -2.15
N LEU A 133 -12.47 1.57 -3.10
CA LEU A 133 -13.88 1.86 -2.78
C LEU A 133 -14.85 1.17 -3.75
N PRO A 134 -15.92 0.53 -3.21
CA PRO A 134 -16.90 1.26 -2.42
C PRO A 134 -17.11 0.67 -1.01
N VAL A 135 -16.34 1.09 -0.01
CA VAL A 135 -16.76 1.00 1.40
C VAL A 135 -16.15 2.16 2.18
N THR A 136 -17.03 2.98 2.78
CA THR A 136 -16.76 4.11 3.70
C THR A 136 -16.40 5.47 3.09
N THR A 137 -17.32 6.04 2.30
CA THR A 137 -17.48 7.50 2.25
C THR A 137 -18.90 7.90 2.65
N GLU A 138 -19.35 7.41 3.79
CA GLU A 138 -20.48 7.96 4.55
C GLU A 138 -20.11 8.13 6.03
N ILE A 139 -18.95 8.72 6.31
CA ILE A 139 -18.68 9.26 7.65
C ILE A 139 -17.95 10.58 7.42
N VAL A 140 -18.46 11.64 8.05
CA VAL A 140 -18.05 13.05 7.92
C VAL A 140 -18.81 13.81 6.84
N GLN A 141 -20.10 14.07 7.07
CA GLN A 141 -20.67 15.42 6.91
C GLN A 141 -22.12 15.52 7.40
N GLU A 142 -22.42 15.09 8.63
CA GLU A 142 -23.62 15.62 9.30
C GLU A 142 -23.48 15.44 10.81
N LYS A 143 -23.22 16.53 11.55
CA LYS A 143 -23.70 16.84 12.92
C LYS A 143 -23.19 18.23 13.35
N ARG A 144 -23.89 19.28 12.91
CA ARG A 144 -24.04 20.64 13.48
C ARG A 144 -25.27 21.20 12.76
N SER A 145 -26.44 21.40 13.35
CA SER A 145 -26.77 22.07 14.62
C SER A 145 -28.18 21.64 15.10
N PRO A 146 -28.58 21.98 16.35
CA PRO A 146 -29.81 21.50 17.01
C PRO A 146 -31.00 22.44 16.80
N ASN A 147 -32.23 21.96 17.05
CA ASN A 147 -33.36 22.76 17.56
C ASN A 147 -34.57 21.87 18.00
N PRO A 148 -35.53 22.44 18.78
CA PRO A 148 -36.11 21.82 19.98
C PRO A 148 -37.60 21.43 19.87
N GLU A 149 -38.19 21.11 21.04
CA GLU A 149 -39.63 20.96 21.37
C GLU A 149 -40.25 19.57 21.08
N GLU A 150 -40.45 18.76 22.12
CA GLU A 150 -41.69 18.64 22.91
C GLU A 150 -42.86 18.07 22.09
N ASP A 151 -43.25 16.81 22.34
CA ASP A 151 -44.52 16.55 23.02
C ASP A 151 -44.63 15.09 23.48
N SER A 152 -45.30 14.95 24.62
CA SER A 152 -45.61 13.71 25.31
C SER A 152 -46.67 12.88 24.60
N CYS A 153 -46.75 11.57 24.89
CA CYS A 153 -47.89 11.01 25.63
C CYS A 153 -48.02 9.48 25.48
N LYS A 154 -48.30 8.86 26.61
CA LYS A 154 -48.56 7.45 26.89
C LYS A 154 -49.80 6.93 26.14
N LYS A 155 -49.76 5.69 25.62
CA LYS A 155 -50.69 4.59 25.99
C LYS A 155 -50.52 3.32 25.15
N LYS A 156 -50.48 2.19 25.88
CA LYS A 156 -51.11 0.89 25.64
C LYS A 156 -50.83 0.15 24.31
N ARG A 157 -50.24 -1.04 24.52
CA ARG A 157 -50.76 -2.37 24.11
C ARG A 157 -51.36 -2.42 22.71
N GLN A 158 -50.73 -3.19 21.82
CA GLN A 158 -51.24 -4.51 21.41
C GLN A 158 -50.41 -5.04 20.25
N CYS A 159 -49.87 -6.24 20.43
CA CYS A 159 -49.37 -7.08 19.35
C CYS A 159 -50.53 -7.37 18.40
N ARG A 160 -50.46 -6.92 17.13
CA ARG A 160 -51.11 -7.55 15.98
C ARG A 160 -50.71 -6.85 14.69
N TRP A 161 -49.81 -7.45 13.91
CA TRP A 161 -49.67 -7.15 12.48
C TRP A 161 -49.34 -8.46 11.75
N ASP A 162 -50.39 -9.14 11.31
CA ASP A 162 -50.38 -9.80 10.01
C ASP A 162 -50.23 -8.67 8.98
N THR A 163 -49.17 -8.70 8.16
CA THR A 163 -49.23 -8.42 6.71
C THR A 163 -47.88 -8.82 6.12
N GLN A 164 -47.96 -9.73 5.18
CA GLN A 164 -46.90 -10.21 4.31
C GLN A 164 -46.50 -9.12 3.32
N ASP A 165 -45.18 -8.99 3.11
CA ASP A 165 -44.47 -8.69 1.86
C ASP A 165 -43.26 -7.77 2.07
N ALA A 166 -42.12 -8.40 2.33
CA ALA A 166 -40.81 -7.87 1.96
C ALA A 166 -39.85 -9.05 1.76
N SER A 167 -39.29 -9.12 0.56
CA SER A 167 -38.24 -9.97 -0.02
C SER A 167 -37.46 -10.92 0.92
N PRO A 168 -37.04 -12.10 0.44
CA PRO A 168 -36.33 -13.07 1.27
C PRO A 168 -35.05 -12.44 1.83
N ALA A 169 -35.02 -12.29 3.15
CA ALA A 169 -33.81 -11.97 3.90
C ALA A 169 -32.70 -12.97 3.51
N PRO A 170 -31.44 -12.54 3.34
CA PRO A 170 -30.36 -13.44 3.03
C PRO A 170 -30.29 -14.48 4.16
N GLN A 171 -30.30 -15.74 3.75
CA GLN A 171 -30.38 -16.89 4.62
C GLN A 171 -29.30 -16.80 5.70
N LYS A 172 -29.69 -16.86 6.98
CA LYS A 172 -28.79 -16.97 8.13
C LYS A 172 -27.99 -18.27 8.01
N GLN A 173 -26.83 -18.20 7.37
CA GLN A 173 -25.80 -19.21 7.52
C GLN A 173 -25.12 -19.00 8.88
N ASP A 174 -24.88 -20.10 9.57
CA ASP A 174 -24.07 -20.10 10.78
C ASP A 174 -22.62 -19.76 10.39
N ASP A 175 -22.32 -18.46 10.31
CA ASP A 175 -21.01 -17.93 9.89
C ASP A 175 -19.97 -18.13 11.00
N LYS A 176 -19.63 -19.39 11.27
CA LYS A 176 -18.49 -19.76 12.10
C LYS A 176 -17.26 -19.87 11.22
N ILE A 177 -16.21 -19.13 11.56
CA ILE A 177 -14.92 -19.20 10.87
C ILE A 177 -13.84 -19.79 11.78
N VAL A 178 -12.88 -20.46 11.17
CA VAL A 178 -11.68 -20.98 11.82
C VAL A 178 -10.51 -20.24 11.19
N VAL A 179 -9.59 -19.75 12.02
CA VAL A 179 -8.41 -19.01 11.56
C VAL A 179 -7.17 -19.48 12.27
N ARG A 180 -6.02 -19.28 11.66
CA ARG A 180 -4.74 -19.33 12.34
C ARG A 180 -4.19 -17.92 12.51
N HIS A 181 -3.53 -17.66 13.62
CA HIS A 181 -2.81 -16.41 13.79
C HIS A 181 -1.45 -16.55 14.43
N ILE A 182 -0.65 -15.52 14.22
CA ILE A 182 0.52 -15.19 15.04
C ILE A 182 0.19 -13.91 15.79
N LEU A 183 0.37 -13.91 17.11
CA LEU A 183 0.23 -12.74 17.96
C LEU A 183 1.60 -12.37 18.50
N ILE A 184 2.06 -11.15 18.29
CA ILE A 184 3.23 -10.60 18.99
C ILE A 184 2.75 -9.49 19.91
N LYS A 185 3.00 -9.67 21.20
CA LYS A 185 2.69 -8.67 22.21
C LYS A 185 3.82 -7.65 22.30
N HIS A 186 3.47 -6.46 22.74
CA HIS A 186 4.40 -5.36 23.01
C HIS A 186 4.05 -4.73 24.37
N ALA A 187 4.88 -3.78 24.82
CA ALA A 187 4.72 -3.11 26.11
C ALA A 187 3.35 -2.43 26.29
N GLU A 188 2.75 -1.94 25.20
CA GLU A 188 1.44 -1.27 25.21
C GLU A 188 0.26 -2.26 25.03
N SER A 189 0.51 -3.56 24.90
CA SER A 189 -0.57 -4.56 24.84
C SER A 189 -1.32 -4.63 26.18
N ARG A 190 -2.63 -4.86 26.14
CA ARG A 190 -3.51 -4.94 27.34
C ARG A 190 -3.00 -5.88 28.44
N ARG A 191 -2.30 -6.94 28.04
CA ARG A 191 -1.65 -7.90 28.95
C ARG A 191 -0.24 -8.20 28.41
N PRO A 192 0.80 -7.42 28.78
CA PRO A 192 2.16 -7.53 28.27
C PRO A 192 2.92 -8.69 28.95
N SER A 193 2.32 -9.86 28.89
CA SER A 193 2.86 -11.12 29.39
C SER A 193 2.33 -12.27 28.53
N SER A 194 3.18 -13.25 28.28
CA SER A 194 2.85 -14.44 27.53
C SER A 194 3.33 -15.69 28.27
N TRP A 195 3.07 -16.85 27.68
CA TRP A 195 3.56 -18.12 28.19
C TRP A 195 5.09 -18.26 28.01
N ARG A 196 5.70 -17.49 27.10
CA ARG A 196 7.15 -17.46 26.87
C ARG A 196 7.85 -16.45 27.77
N GLU A 197 7.23 -15.28 27.92
CA GLU A 197 7.84 -14.14 28.59
C GLU A 197 6.88 -13.51 29.60
N LYS A 198 7.28 -13.48 30.88
CA LYS A 198 6.43 -12.97 31.96
C LYS A 198 6.21 -11.46 31.90
N CYS A 199 7.20 -10.70 31.44
CA CYS A 199 7.15 -9.25 31.35
C CYS A 199 7.71 -8.81 29.99
N ILE A 200 6.82 -8.47 29.05
CA ILE A 200 7.20 -8.09 27.70
C ILE A 200 7.51 -6.59 27.68
N THR A 201 8.76 -6.25 27.37
CA THR A 201 9.25 -4.86 27.28
C THR A 201 9.43 -4.38 25.84
N LEU A 202 9.12 -5.24 24.86
CA LEU A 202 9.27 -4.97 23.44
C LEU A 202 8.46 -3.74 23.01
N SER A 203 9.06 -2.83 22.24
CA SER A 203 8.35 -1.68 21.71
C SER A 203 7.36 -2.09 20.62
N ARG A 204 6.31 -1.27 20.40
CA ARG A 204 5.35 -1.53 19.32
C ARG A 204 6.00 -1.53 17.95
N VAL A 205 7.01 -0.69 17.73
CA VAL A 205 7.74 -0.58 16.46
C VAL A 205 8.59 -1.83 16.20
N ASP A 206 9.26 -2.34 17.24
CA ASP A 206 10.08 -3.54 17.13
C ASP A 206 9.20 -4.79 16.90
N ALA A 207 8.08 -4.88 17.61
CA ALA A 207 7.07 -5.92 17.39
C ALA A 207 6.55 -5.91 15.95
N TYR A 208 6.32 -4.72 15.39
CA TYR A 208 5.89 -4.56 14.00
C TYR A 208 6.99 -5.01 13.02
N SER A 209 8.23 -4.58 13.24
CA SER A 209 9.38 -4.98 12.41
C SER A 209 9.60 -6.49 12.41
N GLU A 210 9.45 -7.13 13.57
CA GLU A 210 9.53 -8.58 13.70
C GLU A 210 8.41 -9.28 12.93
N LEU A 211 7.17 -8.85 13.13
CA LEU A 211 6.01 -9.45 12.46
C LEU A 211 6.05 -9.26 10.94
N GLU A 212 6.53 -8.10 10.47
CA GLU A 212 6.73 -7.82 9.05
C GLU A 212 7.83 -8.71 8.44
N THR A 213 8.88 -9.00 9.21
CA THR A 213 9.92 -9.96 8.79
C THR A 213 9.34 -11.37 8.65
N ILE A 214 8.52 -11.80 9.61
CA ILE A 214 7.81 -13.09 9.53
C ILE A 214 6.89 -13.12 8.31
N ARG A 215 6.11 -12.05 8.10
CA ARG A 215 5.21 -11.93 6.95
C ARG A 215 5.94 -12.08 5.62
N LYS A 216 7.09 -11.43 5.44
CA LYS A 216 7.91 -11.57 4.23
C LYS A 216 8.37 -13.01 4.01
N LYS A 217 8.79 -13.70 5.07
CA LYS A 217 9.19 -15.11 5.00
C LYS A 217 8.00 -16.02 4.64
N LEU A 218 6.82 -15.73 5.16
CA LEU A 218 5.59 -16.46 4.84
C LEU A 218 5.16 -16.28 3.39
N LEU A 219 5.33 -15.09 2.81
CA LEU A 219 5.00 -14.83 1.40
C LEU A 219 5.88 -15.59 0.40
N VAL A 220 7.10 -15.97 0.81
CA VAL A 220 8.05 -16.73 -0.03
C VAL A 220 7.90 -18.24 0.17
N ALA A 221 7.19 -18.67 1.22
CA ALA A 221 7.07 -20.09 1.55
C ALA A 221 6.16 -20.83 0.57
N SER A 222 6.55 -22.06 0.21
CA SER A 222 5.76 -22.92 -0.69
C SER A 222 4.43 -23.36 -0.07
N ASN A 223 4.41 -23.60 1.25
CA ASN A 223 3.22 -23.97 2.01
C ASN A 223 2.99 -22.96 3.14
N LEU A 224 2.04 -22.04 2.91
CA LEU A 224 1.74 -20.94 3.82
C LEU A 224 1.20 -21.42 5.17
N GLU A 225 0.33 -22.43 5.17
CA GLU A 225 -0.32 -22.94 6.39
C GLU A 225 0.69 -23.59 7.33
N GLU A 226 1.56 -24.44 6.79
CA GLU A 226 2.59 -25.13 7.56
C GLU A 226 3.67 -24.16 8.07
N ALA A 227 4.08 -23.21 7.22
CA ALA A 227 5.02 -22.18 7.62
C ALA A 227 4.46 -21.33 8.76
N LEU A 228 3.21 -20.88 8.65
CA LEU A 228 2.56 -20.08 9.69
C LEU A 228 2.39 -20.88 10.98
N SER A 229 2.01 -22.15 10.90
CA SER A 229 1.94 -23.05 12.06
C SER A 229 3.27 -23.16 12.80
N SER A 230 4.37 -23.31 12.06
CA SER A 230 5.72 -23.36 12.61
C SER A 230 6.11 -22.04 13.30
N TYR A 231 5.91 -20.89 12.64
CA TYR A 231 6.20 -19.59 13.24
C TYR A 231 5.30 -19.28 14.45
N ALA A 232 4.03 -19.67 14.40
CA ALA A 232 3.10 -19.50 15.50
C ALA A 232 3.59 -20.28 16.74
N THR A 233 4.02 -21.52 16.55
CA THR A 233 4.56 -22.35 17.64
C THR A 233 5.83 -21.71 18.24
N GLN A 234 6.70 -21.16 17.40
CA GLN A 234 8.00 -20.60 17.83
C GLN A 234 7.94 -19.19 18.43
N ARG A 235 7.06 -18.30 17.92
CA ARG A 235 7.07 -16.87 18.28
C ARG A 235 5.74 -16.30 18.79
N SER A 236 4.58 -16.88 18.48
CA SER A 236 3.27 -16.33 18.92
C SER A 236 3.07 -16.30 20.45
N ASP A 237 2.78 -15.14 21.02
CA ASP A 237 2.47 -14.95 22.45
C ASP A 237 1.07 -15.46 22.85
N CYS A 238 0.26 -15.89 21.88
CA CYS A 238 -1.03 -16.49 22.16
C CYS A 238 -0.88 -17.95 22.61
N PRO A 239 -1.69 -18.44 23.57
CA PRO A 239 -1.74 -19.86 23.92
C PRO A 239 -2.09 -20.80 22.75
N SER A 240 -2.72 -20.28 21.69
CA SER A 240 -2.99 -21.04 20.46
C SER A 240 -1.72 -21.49 19.74
N ALA A 241 -0.54 -20.96 20.10
CA ALA A 241 0.76 -21.37 19.59
C ALA A 241 0.98 -22.90 19.65
N VAL A 242 0.47 -23.57 20.69
CA VAL A 242 0.57 -25.04 20.85
C VAL A 242 -0.13 -25.80 19.72
N LYS A 243 -1.17 -25.20 19.12
CA LYS A 243 -1.93 -25.74 17.99
C LYS A 243 -1.56 -25.06 16.67
N GLY A 244 -0.34 -24.55 16.55
CA GLY A 244 0.10 -23.85 15.34
C GLY A 244 -0.65 -22.53 15.09
N GLY A 245 -1.12 -21.87 16.16
CA GLY A 245 -1.87 -20.62 16.06
C GLY A 245 -3.35 -20.78 15.74
N LEU A 246 -3.87 -22.02 15.66
CA LEU A 246 -5.27 -22.30 15.34
C LEU A 246 -6.22 -21.82 16.45
N ILE A 247 -7.16 -20.95 16.10
CA ILE A 247 -8.28 -20.57 16.96
C ILE A 247 -9.49 -21.45 16.60
N ALA A 248 -10.19 -21.94 17.62
CA ALA A 248 -11.43 -22.69 17.43
C ALA A 248 -12.49 -21.85 16.70
N ALA A 249 -13.47 -22.53 16.09
CA ALA A 249 -14.51 -21.87 15.31
C ALA A 249 -15.26 -20.82 16.15
N PHE A 250 -15.27 -19.58 15.69
CA PHE A 250 -15.89 -18.44 16.39
C PHE A 250 -16.84 -17.67 15.48
N ARG A 251 -17.76 -16.93 16.09
CA ARG A 251 -18.75 -16.07 15.44
C ARG A 251 -18.44 -14.60 15.68
N ARG A 252 -19.20 -13.74 14.99
CA ARG A 252 -19.16 -12.32 15.26
C ARG A 252 -19.62 -11.99 16.69
N GLY A 253 -18.83 -11.19 17.40
CA GLY A 253 -19.00 -10.83 18.81
C GLY A 253 -18.21 -11.68 19.81
N ASP A 254 -17.55 -12.76 19.38
CA ASP A 254 -16.82 -13.68 20.29
C ASP A 254 -15.40 -13.19 20.62
N LEU A 255 -14.77 -12.45 19.70
CA LEU A 255 -13.39 -11.96 19.82
C LEU A 255 -13.32 -10.43 19.78
N ASP A 256 -12.11 -9.89 19.88
CA ASP A 256 -11.88 -8.45 19.73
C ASP A 256 -12.38 -7.97 18.36
N ARG A 257 -13.07 -6.83 18.34
CA ARG A 257 -13.72 -6.28 17.16
C ARG A 257 -12.73 -6.04 16.01
N THR A 258 -11.51 -5.58 16.26
CA THR A 258 -10.55 -5.31 15.18
C THR A 258 -10.02 -6.62 14.58
N PHE A 259 -9.72 -7.59 15.44
CA PHE A 259 -9.28 -8.93 15.04
C PHE A 259 -10.36 -9.65 14.23
N GLU A 260 -11.58 -9.67 14.76
CA GLU A 260 -12.72 -10.33 14.12
C GLU A 260 -13.08 -9.70 12.79
N GLN A 261 -13.19 -8.37 12.73
CA GLN A 261 -13.54 -7.69 11.49
C GLN A 261 -12.54 -8.01 10.39
N ALA A 262 -11.25 -8.06 10.72
CA ALA A 262 -10.22 -8.46 9.78
C ALA A 262 -10.37 -9.94 9.39
N ALA A 263 -10.52 -10.86 10.34
CA ALA A 263 -10.67 -12.30 10.09
C ALA A 263 -11.85 -12.60 9.15
N PHE A 264 -13.02 -12.01 9.40
CA PHE A 264 -14.21 -12.21 8.57
C PHE A 264 -14.14 -11.49 7.21
N SER A 265 -13.26 -10.50 7.04
CA SER A 265 -13.07 -9.82 5.76
C SER A 265 -12.09 -10.54 4.84
N LEU A 266 -11.34 -11.51 5.37
CA LEU A 266 -10.36 -12.28 4.60
C LEU A 266 -11.02 -13.43 3.84
N ARG A 267 -10.44 -13.75 2.68
CA ARG A 267 -10.80 -14.96 1.95
C ARG A 267 -10.03 -16.15 2.51
N PRO A 268 -10.61 -17.37 2.52
CA PRO A 268 -9.90 -18.56 2.98
C PRO A 268 -8.57 -18.75 2.24
N GLY A 269 -7.50 -19.00 2.99
CA GLY A 269 -6.16 -19.25 2.44
C GLY A 269 -5.35 -18.00 2.09
N VAL A 270 -5.83 -16.80 2.44
CA VAL A 270 -5.12 -15.53 2.20
C VAL A 270 -4.53 -14.99 3.49
N LEU A 271 -3.24 -14.63 3.45
CA LEU A 271 -2.55 -13.99 4.56
C LEU A 271 -2.98 -12.52 4.71
N SER A 272 -3.32 -12.12 5.94
CA SER A 272 -3.70 -10.75 6.26
C SER A 272 -2.54 -9.75 6.20
N HIS A 273 -2.87 -8.47 6.34
CA HIS A 273 -1.91 -7.47 6.78
C HIS A 273 -1.73 -7.54 8.30
N ILE A 274 -0.74 -6.80 8.81
CA ILE A 274 -0.53 -6.69 10.26
C ILE A 274 -1.73 -5.94 10.86
N ILE A 275 -2.46 -6.62 11.73
CA ILE A 275 -3.66 -6.10 12.38
C ILE A 275 -3.29 -5.70 13.80
N ASP A 276 -3.64 -4.46 14.14
CA ASP A 276 -3.46 -3.94 15.48
C ASP A 276 -4.71 -4.22 16.32
N SER A 277 -4.52 -4.86 17.47
CA SER A 277 -5.57 -5.07 18.45
C SER A 277 -5.08 -4.70 19.84
N PRO A 278 -5.99 -4.51 20.82
CA PRO A 278 -5.62 -4.32 22.21
C PRO A 278 -4.76 -5.45 22.79
N SER A 279 -4.79 -6.65 22.19
CA SER A 279 -3.99 -7.79 22.64
C SER A 279 -2.56 -7.76 22.10
N GLY A 280 -2.26 -6.96 21.08
CA GLY A 280 -0.98 -6.89 20.39
C GLY A 280 -1.15 -6.86 18.86
N LEU A 281 -0.06 -7.17 18.15
CA LEU A 281 -0.05 -7.22 16.69
C LEU A 281 -0.34 -8.64 16.20
N HIS A 282 -1.22 -8.76 15.23
CA HIS A 282 -1.70 -10.02 14.70
C HIS A 282 -1.41 -10.18 13.21
N LEU A 283 -1.10 -11.40 12.81
CA LEU A 283 -1.10 -11.85 11.43
C LEU A 283 -2.05 -13.05 11.32
N ILE A 284 -3.03 -12.99 10.42
CA ILE A 284 -4.14 -13.95 10.32
C ILE A 284 -4.07 -14.69 8.98
N LEU A 285 -4.43 -15.96 8.98
CA LEU A 285 -4.65 -16.84 7.83
C LEU A 285 -5.96 -17.62 7.95
#